data_AF-A0A2A9P0I7-F1
#
_entry.id   AF-A0A2A9P0I7-F1
#
_cell.length_a   1.000
_cell.length_b   1.000
_cell.length_c   1.000
_cell.angle_alpha   90.00
_cell.angle_beta   90.00
_cell.angle_gamma   90.00
#
_symmetry.space_group_name_H-M   'P 1'
#
loop_
_entity.id
_entity.type
_entity.pdbx_description
1 polymer ?
#
loop_
_entity_poly.entity_id
_entity_poly.type
_entity_poly.pdbx_seq_one_letter_code
_entity_poly.pdbx_strand_id
1 'polypeptide(L)'
;EVSVPLAAVLLEYPVAYVPKATVTTFFQNIPLDVYECTLTIDSQLHPLLRFSCPVDIGKTHEPLSPDGIQTALQMYFRPRLHDLDHASLQVVHHVETHDRVAM
;
A
#
# COMPACT_ATOMS: atom_id res chain seq x y z
N GLU A 1 2.22 -22.22 -2.70
CA GLU A 1 1.77 -20.97 -3.34
C GLU A 1 0.30 -20.70 -2.99
N VAL A 2 0.01 -20.13 -1.82
CA VAL A 2 -1.38 -19.84 -1.35
C VAL A 2 -1.43 -18.44 -0.71
N SER A 3 -0.66 -17.48 -1.21
CA SER A 3 -0.63 -16.11 -0.68
C SER A 3 -1.56 -15.15 -1.43
N VAL A 4 -1.95 -15.48 -2.67
CA VAL A 4 -2.75 -14.60 -3.54
C VAL A 4 -4.21 -14.42 -3.04
N PRO A 5 -4.92 -15.43 -2.53
CA PRO A 5 -6.31 -15.26 -2.09
C PRO A 5 -6.43 -14.43 -0.81
N LEU A 6 -5.51 -14.62 0.13
CA LEU A 6 -5.53 -13.90 1.41
C LEU A 6 -5.23 -12.41 1.20
N ALA A 7 -4.26 -12.08 0.34
CA ALA A 7 -3.98 -10.68 -0.03
C ALA A 7 -5.21 -10.02 -0.68
N ALA A 8 -5.91 -10.71 -1.59
CA ALA A 8 -7.12 -10.16 -2.23
C ALA A 8 -8.27 -9.91 -1.24
N VAL A 9 -8.44 -10.79 -0.25
CA VAL A 9 -9.43 -10.64 0.83
C VAL A 9 -9.04 -9.52 1.79
N LEU A 10 -7.75 -9.42 2.15
CA LEU A 10 -7.25 -8.37 3.06
C LEU A 10 -7.23 -6.99 2.42
N LEU A 11 -7.05 -6.91 1.10
CA LEU A 11 -6.95 -5.66 0.34
C LEU A 11 -8.26 -5.23 -0.32
N GLU A 12 -9.32 -6.05 -0.24
CA GLU A 12 -10.60 -5.80 -0.93
C GLU A 12 -10.38 -5.29 -2.37
N TYR A 13 -9.49 -5.94 -3.12
CA TYR A 13 -9.11 -5.55 -4.48
C TYR A 13 -9.95 -6.38 -5.47
N PRO A 14 -11.16 -5.93 -5.88
CA PRO A 14 -12.03 -6.72 -6.76
C PRO A 14 -11.51 -6.80 -8.20
N VAL A 15 -10.53 -5.97 -8.57
CA VAL A 15 -10.03 -5.89 -9.95
C VAL A 15 -8.51 -5.77 -9.93
N ALA A 16 -7.84 -6.82 -10.42
CA ALA A 16 -6.43 -6.71 -10.77
C ALA A 16 -6.31 -5.77 -11.97
N TYR A 17 -5.59 -4.66 -11.82
CA TYR A 17 -5.22 -3.82 -12.95
C TYR A 17 -4.34 -4.65 -13.89
N VAL A 18 -4.84 -4.93 -15.09
CA VAL A 18 -4.08 -5.60 -16.16
C VAL A 18 -3.76 -4.55 -17.21
N PRO A 19 -2.52 -4.04 -17.27
CA PRO A 19 -2.14 -3.09 -18.30
C PRO A 19 -2.30 -3.76 -19.66
N LYS A 20 -3.03 -3.11 -20.58
CA LYS A 20 -3.06 -3.56 -21.97
C LYS A 20 -1.66 -3.34 -22.55
N ALA A 21 -1.11 -4.34 -23.22
CA ALA A 21 0.26 -4.37 -23.76
C ALA A 21 0.63 -3.18 -24.70
N THR A 22 -0.35 -2.35 -25.07
CA THR A 22 -0.18 -1.14 -25.87
C THR A 22 0.09 0.14 -25.07
N VAL A 23 -0.06 0.12 -23.73
CA VAL A 23 0.20 1.30 -22.89
C VAL A 23 1.68 1.30 -22.50
N THR A 24 2.52 1.88 -23.36
CA THR A 24 3.96 2.04 -23.11
C THR A 24 4.30 3.32 -22.33
N THR A 25 3.32 3.97 -21.71
CA THR A 25 3.56 5.15 -20.87
C THR A 25 4.15 4.69 -19.54
N PHE A 26 5.44 4.37 -19.57
CA PHE A 26 6.25 4.22 -18.39
C PHE A 26 6.33 5.59 -17.71
N PHE A 27 5.93 5.66 -16.44
CA PHE A 27 6.20 6.83 -15.62
C PHE A 27 7.70 6.82 -15.32
N GLN A 28 8.46 7.57 -16.12
CA GLN A 28 9.90 7.74 -15.93
C GLN A 28 10.13 8.96 -15.04
N ASN A 29 10.95 8.82 -14.00
CA ASN A 29 11.36 9.91 -13.13
C ASN A 29 10.22 10.65 -12.40
N ILE A 30 9.10 9.97 -12.15
CA ILE A 30 8.03 10.52 -11.33
C ILE A 30 8.29 10.13 -9.87
N PRO A 31 8.32 11.11 -8.95
CA PRO A 31 8.41 10.79 -7.53
C PRO A 31 7.12 10.10 -7.10
N LEU A 32 7.27 8.96 -6.45
CA LEU A 32 6.18 8.15 -5.91
C LEU A 32 6.25 8.14 -4.39
N ASP A 33 5.11 8.38 -3.75
CA ASP A 33 4.91 8.00 -2.36
C ASP A 33 4.77 6.48 -2.32
N VAL A 34 5.63 5.82 -1.56
CA VAL A 34 5.63 4.37 -1.33
C VAL A 34 5.19 4.12 0.11
N TYR A 35 4.25 3.20 0.26
CA TYR A 35 3.71 2.80 1.55
C TYR A 35 3.98 1.31 1.76
N GLU A 36 4.66 0.99 2.84
CA GLU A 36 4.92 -0.38 3.27
C GLU A 36 4.19 -0.64 4.59
N CYS A 37 3.23 -1.54 4.56
CA CYS A 37 2.53 -1.96 5.77
C CYS A 37 3.04 -3.31 6.24
N THR A 38 3.49 -3.35 7.48
CA THR A 38 3.99 -4.57 8.12
C THR A 38 3.16 -4.84 9.36
N LEU A 39 2.66 -6.07 9.47
CA LEU A 39 2.02 -6.57 10.68
C LEU A 39 3.08 -7.18 11.59
N THR A 40 3.06 -6.86 12.87
CA THR A 40 3.82 -7.58 13.88
C THR A 40 2.84 -8.49 14.61
N ILE A 41 3.02 -9.81 14.56
CA ILE A 41 2.20 -10.78 15.29
C ILE A 41 3.15 -11.68 16.08
N ASP A 42 2.97 -11.80 17.39
CA ASP A 42 3.85 -12.61 18.26
C ASP A 42 5.35 -12.26 18.10
N SER A 43 5.64 -10.96 17.93
CA SER A 43 6.99 -10.42 17.65
C SER A 43 7.60 -10.83 16.30
N GLN A 44 6.83 -11.46 15.41
CA GLN A 44 7.23 -11.74 14.04
C GLN A 44 6.69 -10.68 13.08
N LEU A 45 7.53 -10.24 12.15
CA LEU A 45 7.16 -9.26 11.12
C LEU A 45 6.61 -9.97 9.89
N HIS A 46 5.43 -9.55 9.47
CA HIS A 46 4.71 -10.06 8.31
C HIS A 46 4.42 -8.90 7.36
N PRO A 47 5.08 -8.82 6.18
CA PRO A 47 4.74 -7.82 5.18
C PRO A 47 3.31 -8.08 4.70
N LEU A 48 2.45 -7.09 4.84
CA LEU A 48 1.03 -7.20 4.49
C LEU A 48 0.79 -6.69 3.08
N LEU A 49 1.20 -5.44 2.84
CA LEU A 49 0.96 -4.76 1.57
C LEU A 49 2.02 -3.69 1.33
N ARG A 50 2.36 -3.55 0.05
CA ARG A 50 3.19 -2.46 -0.44
C ARG A 50 2.53 -1.89 -1.68
N PHE A 51 2.36 -0.58 -1.73
CA PHE A 51 1.84 0.12 -2.89
C PHE A 51 2.51 1.47 -3.04
N SER A 52 2.36 2.05 -4.22
CA SER A 52 2.87 3.36 -4.52
C SER A 52 1.88 4.19 -5.30
N CYS A 53 1.96 5.50 -5.15
CA CYS A 53 1.19 6.45 -5.94
C CYS A 53 2.04 7.69 -6.25
N PRO A 54 1.75 8.43 -7.34
CA PRO A 54 2.41 9.69 -7.62
C PRO A 54 2.22 10.71 -6.48
N VAL A 55 3.32 11.35 -6.06
CA VAL A 55 3.32 12.34 -4.96
C VAL A 55 2.33 13.49 -5.20
N ASP A 56 2.05 13.82 -6.46
CA ASP A 56 1.15 14.92 -6.82
C ASP A 56 -0.33 14.64 -6.47
N ILE A 57 -0.72 13.37 -6.29
CA ILE A 57 -2.08 13.01 -5.88
C ILE A 57 -2.36 13.51 -4.46
N GLY A 58 -1.42 13.30 -3.52
CA GLY A 58 -1.57 13.77 -2.15
C GLY A 58 -1.59 15.29 -2.01
N LYS A 59 -0.99 16.03 -2.97
CA LYS A 59 -1.03 17.50 -3.01
C LYS A 59 -2.38 18.05 -3.45
N THR A 60 -3.10 17.31 -4.30
CA THR A 60 -4.37 17.74 -4.90
C THR A 60 -5.58 17.20 -4.14
N HIS A 61 -5.41 16.06 -3.45
CA HIS A 61 -6.44 15.40 -2.67
C HIS A 61 -5.92 15.09 -1.26
N GLU A 62 -6.24 15.95 -0.29
CA GLU A 62 -5.79 15.84 1.10
C GLU A 62 -6.00 14.44 1.74
N PRO A 63 -7.12 13.72 1.51
CA PRO A 63 -7.29 12.36 2.06
C PRO A 63 -6.27 11.34 1.53
N LEU A 64 -5.65 11.63 0.39
CA LEU A 64 -4.62 10.82 -0.25
C LEU A 64 -3.20 11.34 0.04
N SER A 65 -3.07 12.34 0.91
CA SER A 65 -1.78 12.75 1.45
C SER A 65 -1.16 11.61 2.28
N PRO A 66 0.17 11.61 2.50
CA PRO A 66 0.82 10.60 3.34
C PRO A 66 0.18 10.42 4.71
N ASP A 67 -0.13 11.53 5.39
CA ASP A 67 -0.79 11.51 6.69
C ASP A 67 -2.22 10.96 6.59
N GLY A 68 -2.96 11.34 5.54
CA GLY A 68 -4.31 10.85 5.27
C GLY A 68 -4.36 9.33 5.02
N ILE A 69 -3.45 8.82 4.20
CA ILE A 69 -3.31 7.40 3.89
C ILE A 69 -2.88 6.60 5.12
N GLN A 70 -1.86 7.06 5.86
CA GLN A 70 -1.43 6.39 7.08
C GLN A 70 -2.56 6.31 8.11
N THR A 71 -3.28 7.42 8.29
CA THR A 71 -4.44 7.48 9.19
C THR A 71 -5.55 6.54 8.73
N ALA A 72 -5.87 6.53 7.44
CA ALA A 72 -6.91 5.66 6.88
C ALA A 72 -6.56 4.17 7.07
N LEU A 73 -5.31 3.79 6.79
CA LEU A 73 -4.83 2.42 6.98
C LEU A 73 -4.87 2.00 8.45
N GLN A 74 -4.43 2.87 9.36
CA GLN A 74 -4.52 2.60 10.80
C GLN A 74 -5.98 2.43 11.24
N MET A 75 -6.89 3.32 10.83
CA MET A 75 -8.31 3.23 11.17
C MET A 75 -8.97 1.97 10.59
N TYR A 76 -8.61 1.57 9.38
CA TYR A 76 -9.16 0.41 8.70
C TYR A 76 -8.73 -0.91 9.37
N PHE A 77 -7.45 -1.05 9.73
CA PHE A 77 -6.94 -2.29 10.32
C PHE A 77 -7.10 -2.35 11.85
N ARG A 78 -7.20 -1.23 12.56
CA ARG A 78 -7.31 -1.21 14.03
C ARG A 78 -8.43 -2.08 14.59
N PRO A 79 -9.67 -2.07 14.06
CA PRO A 79 -10.73 -2.96 14.56
C PRO A 79 -10.41 -4.44 14.36
N ARG A 80 -9.74 -4.80 13.25
CA ARG A 80 -9.35 -6.19 12.93
C ARG A 80 -8.21 -6.70 13.79
N LEU A 81 -7.32 -5.80 14.22
CA LEU A 81 -6.20 -6.13 15.11
C LEU A 81 -6.60 -6.09 16.59
N HIS A 82 -7.67 -5.40 16.95
CA HIS A 82 -8.16 -5.38 18.33
C HIS A 82 -8.49 -6.78 18.86
N ASP A 83 -8.97 -7.68 17.99
CA ASP A 83 -9.27 -9.06 18.37
C ASP A 83 -8.01 -9.94 18.52
N LEU A 84 -6.83 -9.38 18.24
CA LEU A 84 -5.52 -10.04 18.29
C LEU A 84 -4.62 -9.26 19.25
N ASP A 85 -4.64 -9.60 20.55
CA ASP A 85 -3.88 -8.93 21.63
C ASP A 85 -2.36 -8.83 21.39
N HIS A 86 -1.81 -9.63 20.47
CA HIS A 86 -0.39 -9.67 20.12
C HIS A 86 -0.09 -9.15 18.71
N ALA A 87 -1.03 -8.43 18.09
CA ALA A 87 -0.88 -7.92 16.73
C ALA A 87 -0.84 -6.38 16.67
N SER A 88 0.07 -5.83 15.86
CA SER A 88 0.13 -4.40 15.56
C SER A 88 0.42 -4.13 14.08
N LEU A 89 -0.02 -2.98 13.58
CA LEU A 89 0.27 -2.51 12.22
C LEU A 89 1.26 -1.36 12.27
N GLN A 90 2.34 -1.49 11.50
CA GLN A 90 3.23 -0.39 11.18
C GLN A 90 3.04 -0.01 9.71
N VAL A 91 2.87 1.29 9.45
CA VAL A 91 2.86 1.85 8.08
C VAL A 91 4.09 2.73 7.96
N VAL A 92 4.97 2.40 7.03
CA VAL A 92 6.15 3.21 6.69
C VAL A 92 5.88 3.90 5.37
N HIS A 93 6.14 5.20 5.33
CA HIS A 93 6.07 6.03 4.13
C HIS A 93 7.46 6.54 3.78
N HIS A 94 7.76 6.51 2.49
CA HIS A 94 8.94 7.15 1.93
C HIS A 94 8.69 7.49 0.47
N VAL A 95 9.52 8.37 -0.10
CA VAL A 95 9.43 8.76 -1.51
C VAL A 95 10.50 8.01 -2.30
N GLU A 96 10.10 7.32 -3.36
CA GLU A 96 11.01 6.70 -4.32
C GLU A 96 10.81 7.30 -5.71
N THR A 97 11.91 7.50 -6.44
CA THR A 97 11.88 7.88 -7.85
C THR A 97 12.55 6.77 -8.64
N HIS A 98 11.84 6.19 -9.61
CA HIS A 98 12.37 5.11 -10.44
C HIS A 98 12.55 5.58 -11.88
N ASP A 99 13.63 5.13 -12.52
CA ASP A 99 13.90 5.39 -13.95
C ASP A 99 12.80 4.80 -14.84
N ARG A 100 12.14 3.73 -14.38
CA ARG A 100 10.97 3.09 -15.01
C ARG A 100 10.03 2.53 -13.96
N VAL A 101 8.83 3.08 -13.87
CA VAL A 101 7.73 2.44 -13.12
C VAL A 101 6.81 1.76 -14.13
N ALA A 102 6.67 0.44 -14.01
CA ALA A 102 5.58 -0.30 -14.64
C ALA A 102 4.45 -0.41 -13.61
N MET A 103 3.28 0.16 -13.93
CA MET A 103 2.02 -0.09 -13.22
C MET A 103 1.29 -1.25 -13.86
#